data_AF-A0A7V1NQQ3-F1
#
_entry.id   AF-A0A7V1NQQ3-F1
#
_cell.length_a   1.000
_cell.length_b   1.000
_cell.length_c   1.000
_cell.angle_alpha   90.00
_cell.angle_beta   90.00
_cell.angle_gamma   90.00
#
_symmetry.space_group_name_H-M   'P 1'
#
loop_
_entity.id
_entity.type
_entity.pdbx_description
1 polymer ?
#
loop_
_entity_poly.entity_id
_entity_poly.type
_entity_poly.pdbx_seq_one_letter_code
_entity_poly.pdbx_strand_id
1 'polypeptide(L)' 'KGDGSFGDTLLNSINKVNNLQISADNSAEDVATGKSSNIHQAMINIEKANDSFELMMQVRNKIITAYNQIMNMQV' A
#
# COMPACT_ATOMS: atom_id res chain seq x y z
N LYS A 1 -25.26 -9.51 -8.77
CA LYS A 1 -24.60 -8.37 -8.09
C LYS A 1 -23.12 -8.61 -8.31
N GLY A 2 -22.51 -7.91 -9.26
CA GLY A 2 -21.10 -8.10 -9.58
C GLY A 2 -20.28 -7.58 -8.42
N ASP A 3 -19.52 -8.46 -7.79
CA ASP A 3 -18.42 -8.07 -6.92
C ASP A 3 -17.52 -7.10 -7.70
N GLY A 4 -17.11 -6.00 -7.06
CA GLY A 4 -16.52 -4.82 -7.72
C GLY A 4 -15.44 -5.16 -8.75
N SER A 5 -15.31 -4.32 -9.78
CA SER A 5 -14.34 -4.58 -10.85
C SER A 5 -12.93 -4.73 -10.28
N PHE A 6 -12.04 -5.40 -11.02
CA PHE A 6 -10.63 -5.48 -10.64
C PHE A 6 -10.03 -4.08 -10.39
N GLY A 7 -10.43 -3.09 -11.19
CA GLY A 7 -10.02 -1.70 -11.02
C GLY A 7 -10.49 -1.10 -9.70
N ASP A 8 -11.74 -1.34 -9.29
CA ASP A 8 -12.25 -0.88 -8.00
C ASP A 8 -11.51 -1.55 -6.83
N THR A 9 -11.23 -2.85 -6.95
CA THR A 9 -10.46 -3.61 -5.95
C THR A 9 -9.03 -3.08 -5.82
N LEU A 10 -8.38 -2.79 -6.95
CA LEU A 10 -7.04 -2.21 -6.99
C LEU A 10 -7.04 -0.80 -6.37
N LEU A 11 -8.00 0.05 -6.75
CA LEU A 11 -8.14 1.41 -6.19
C LEU A 11 -8.34 1.37 -4.67
N ASN A 12 -9.22 0.50 -4.19
CA ASN A 12 -9.45 0.28 -2.76
C ASN A 12 -8.18 -0.20 -2.05
N SER A 13 -7.38 -1.05 -2.70
CA SER A 13 -6.11 -1.53 -2.15
C SER A 13 -5.08 -0.41 -2.05
N ILE A 14 -4.97 0.45 -3.07
CA ILE A 14 -4.10 1.64 -3.06
C ILE A 14 -4.50 2.58 -1.93
N ASN A 15 -5.80 2.87 -1.80
CA ASN A 15 -6.32 3.70 -0.70
C ASN A 15 -6.00 3.09 0.67
N LYS A 16 -6.08 1.77 0.79
CA LYS A 16 -5.72 1.06 2.02
C LYS A 16 -4.24 1.20 2.36
N VAL A 17 -3.34 1.06 1.39
CA VAL A 17 -1.89 1.29 1.58
C VAL A 17 -1.62 2.73 2.02
N ASN A 18 -2.26 3.72 1.38
CA ASN A 18 -2.14 5.11 1.78
C ASN A 18 -2.58 5.34 3.23
N ASN A 19 -3.71 4.75 3.64
CA ASN A 19 -4.18 4.85 5.02
C ASN A 19 -3.23 4.19 6.03
N LEU A 20 -2.60 3.07 5.65
CA LEU A 20 -1.58 2.42 6.48
C LEU A 20 -0.36 3.32 6.65
N GLN A 21 0.09 3.99 5.57
CA GLN A 21 1.20 4.95 5.64
C GLN A 21 0.88 6.11 6.59
N ILE A 22 -0.27 6.76 6.43
CA ILE A 22 -0.69 7.86 7.32
C ILE A 22 -0.78 7.38 8.78
N SER A 23 -1.32 6.18 9.01
CA SER A 23 -1.41 5.62 10.36
C SER A 23 -0.04 5.32 10.97
N ALA A 24 0.92 4.86 10.17
CA ALA A 24 2.30 4.63 10.59
C ALA A 24 2.98 5.95 10.94
N ASP A 25 2.86 6.96 10.09
CA ASP A 25 3.43 8.29 10.29
C ASP A 25 2.90 8.94 11.58
N ASN A 26 1.58 8.90 11.79
CA ASN A 26 0.97 9.40 13.02
C ASN A 26 1.47 8.65 14.27
N SER A 27 1.60 7.32 14.18
CA SER A 27 2.09 6.51 15.31
C SER A 27 3.55 6.82 15.62
N ALA A 28 4.37 7.05 14.59
CA ALA A 28 5.76 7.45 14.73
C ALA A 28 5.87 8.85 15.35
N GLU A 29 5.05 9.81 14.91
CA GLU A 29 4.99 11.15 15.48
C GLU A 29 4.56 11.14 16.95
N ASP A 30 3.52 10.38 17.30
CA ASP A 30 3.04 10.29 18.68
C ASP A 30 4.12 9.72 19.61
N VAL A 31 4.90 8.76 19.13
CA VAL A 31 6.05 8.22 19.89
C VAL A 31 7.18 9.25 19.98
N ALA A 32 7.56 9.90 18.87
CA ALA A 32 8.65 10.87 18.84
C ALA A 32 8.36 12.12 19.69
N THR A 33 7.09 12.53 19.77
CA THR A 33 6.63 13.67 20.57
C THR A 33 6.33 13.31 22.02
N GLY A 34 6.41 12.03 22.40
CA GLY A 34 6.11 11.54 23.74
C GLY A 34 4.62 11.50 24.09
N LYS A 35 3.72 11.72 23.12
CA LYS A 35 2.26 11.52 23.27
C LYS A 35 1.89 10.05 23.50
N SER A 36 2.72 9.13 23.01
CA SER A 36 2.56 7.68 23.19
C SER A 36 3.88 7.05 23.61
N SER A 37 3.84 6.17 24.61
CA SER A 37 4.99 5.32 24.98
C SER A 37 4.98 3.97 24.26
N ASN A 38 3.99 3.72 23.41
CA ASN A 38 3.82 2.43 22.74
C ASN A 38 4.64 2.32 21.45
N ILE A 39 5.96 2.21 21.63
CA ILE A 39 6.93 2.08 20.53
C ILE A 39 6.68 0.80 19.73
N HIS A 40 6.28 -0.30 20.38
CA HIS A 40 6.00 -1.56 19.71
C HIS A 40 4.84 -1.44 18.71
N GLN A 41 3.75 -0.78 19.10
CA GLN A 41 2.62 -0.58 18.20
C GLN A 41 2.98 0.33 17.02
N ALA A 42 3.77 1.38 17.25
CA ALA A 42 4.27 2.24 16.18
C ALA A 42 5.14 1.45 15.20
N MET A 43 6.06 0.62 15.71
CA MET A 43 6.91 -0.26 14.89
C MET A 43 6.06 -1.25 14.08
N ILE A 44 5.05 -1.88 14.67
CA ILE A 44 4.13 -2.78 13.94
C ILE A 44 3.39 -2.03 12.83
N ASN A 45 2.95 -0.80 13.08
CA ASN A 45 2.23 -0.01 12.08
C ASN A 45 3.15 0.38 10.91
N ILE A 46 4.40 0.73 11.20
CA ILE A 46 5.43 1.02 10.19
C ILE A 46 5.71 -0.22 9.34
N GLU A 47 5.97 -1.38 9.94
CA GLU A 47 6.21 -2.63 9.20
C GLU A 47 5.02 -2.99 8.30
N LYS A 48 3.78 -2.89 8.83
CA LYS A 48 2.58 -3.11 8.03
C LYS A 48 2.48 -2.18 6.82
N ALA A 49 2.84 -0.90 6.98
CA ALA A 49 2.83 0.06 5.89
C ALA A 49 3.88 -0.31 4.84
N ASN A 50 5.11 -0.64 5.28
CA ASN A 50 6.22 -1.04 4.40
C ASN A 50 5.89 -2.29 3.58
N ASP A 51 5.47 -3.39 4.24
CA ASP A 51 5.12 -4.65 3.57
C ASP A 51 3.99 -4.44 2.54
N SER A 52 2.97 -3.67 2.93
CA SER A 52 1.83 -3.38 2.07
C SER A 52 2.22 -2.52 0.86
N PHE A 53 3.14 -1.57 1.06
CA PHE A 53 3.68 -0.74 0.00
C PHE A 53 4.56 -1.54 -0.97
N GLU A 54 5.42 -2.42 -0.47
CA GLU A 54 6.24 -3.31 -1.30
C GLU A 54 5.35 -4.20 -2.16
N LEU A 55 4.33 -4.81 -1.56
CA LEU A 55 3.35 -5.60 -2.30
C LEU A 55 2.66 -4.77 -3.39
N MET A 56 2.25 -3.53 -3.10
CA MET A 56 1.65 -2.63 -4.09
C MET A 56 2.62 -2.32 -5.23
N MET A 57 3.90 -2.11 -4.96
CA MET A 57 4.92 -1.90 -5.98
C MET A 57 5.07 -3.12 -6.90
N GLN A 58 5.04 -4.33 -6.34
CA GLN A 58 5.06 -5.56 -7.14
C GLN A 58 3.83 -5.66 -8.06
N VAL A 59 2.64 -5.34 -7.55
CA VAL A 59 1.40 -5.32 -8.35
C VAL A 59 1.48 -4.26 -9.46
N ARG A 60 1.92 -3.04 -9.13
CA ARG A 60 2.13 -1.95 -10.09
C ARG A 60 3.08 -2.39 -11.22
N ASN A 61 4.20 -3.01 -10.87
CA ASN A 61 5.18 -3.49 -11.84
C ASN A 61 4.58 -4.57 -12.75
N LYS A 62 3.82 -5.52 -12.21
CA LYS A 62 3.14 -6.54 -13.01
C LYS A 62 2.13 -5.95 -14.00
N ILE A 63 1.37 -4.92 -13.59
CA ILE A 63 0.42 -4.23 -14.46
C ILE A 63 1.15 -3.52 -15.61
N ILE A 64 2.24 -2.81 -15.31
CA ILE A 64 3.06 -2.15 -16.33
C ILE A 64 3.64 -3.18 -17.31
N THR A 65 4.15 -4.29 -16.81
CA THR A 65 4.66 -5.38 -17.65
C THR A 65 3.56 -5.96 -18.54
N ALA A 66 2.37 -6.23 -18.00
CA ALA A 66 1.25 -6.73 -18.79
C ALA A 66 0.81 -5.74 -19.89
N TYR A 67 0.77 -4.44 -19.57
CA TYR A 67 0.51 -3.39 -20.55
C TYR A 67 1.57 -3.38 -21.67
N ASN A 68 2.85 -3.41 -21.31
CA ASN A 68 3.95 -3.46 -22.27
C ASN A 68 3.93 -4.72 -23.13
N GLN A 69 3.57 -5.88 -22.57
CA GLN A 69 3.41 -7.13 -23.32
C GLN A 69 2.33 -7.01 -24.38
N ILE A 70 1.16 -6.46 -24.05
CA ILE A 70 0.07 -6.23 -25.02
C ILE A 70 0.52 -5.30 -26.15
N MET A 71 1.23 -4.22 -25.81
CA MET A 71 1.76 -3.28 -26.80
C MET A 71 2.76 -3.94 -27.76
N ASN A 72 3.61 -4.83 -27.25
CA ASN A 72 4.63 -5.53 -28.04
C ASN A 72 4.10 -6.77 -28.79
N MET A 73 2.82 -7.16 -28.62
CA MET A 73 2.21 -8.24 -29.43
C MET A 73 1.84 -7.78 -30.84
N GLN A 74 1.77 -6.47 -31.11
CA GLN A 74 1.59 -5.94 -32.47
C GLN A 74 2.93 -5.54 -33.08
N VAL A 75 3.73 -6.56 -33.43
CA VAL A 75 4.72 -6.54 -34.53
C VAL A 75 4.75 -7.90 -35.19
#